data_AF-A0A1E5PMW8-F1
#
_entry.id   AF-A0A1E5PMW8-F1
#
_cell.length_a   1.000
_cell.length_b   1.000
_cell.length_c   1.000
_cell.angle_alpha   90.00
_cell.angle_beta   90.00
_cell.angle_gamma   90.00
#
_symmetry.space_group_name_H-M   'P 1'
#
loop_
_entity.id
_entity.type
_entity.pdbx_description
1 polymer ?
#
loop_
_entity_poly.entity_id
_entity_poly.type
_entity_poly.pdbx_seq_one_letter_code
_entity_poly.pdbx_strand_id
1 'polypeptide(L)' 'MSLTLVPPHAEAPAPALAPREQEALRHIAAGCTYLQTARSMGLSKHTVDAYLRRIRAKLGANTTAELTRLAIALGM' A
#
# COMPACT_ATOMS: atom_id res chain seq x y z
N MET A 1 -16.04 -27.48 16.16
CA MET A 1 -14.79 -26.75 16.47
C MET A 1 -14.13 -26.41 15.15
N SER A 2 -14.37 -25.21 14.64
CA SER A 2 -13.94 -24.83 13.28
C SER A 2 -12.55 -24.23 13.33
N LEU A 3 -11.65 -24.82 12.55
CA LEU A 3 -10.24 -24.50 12.45
C LEU A 3 -10.01 -23.16 11.73
N THR A 4 -9.02 -22.46 12.26
CA THR A 4 -8.38 -21.20 11.90
C THR A 4 -8.00 -21.05 10.41
N LEU A 5 -8.27 -19.86 9.86
CA LEU A 5 -7.45 -19.25 8.80
C LEU A 5 -7.04 -17.84 9.23
N VAL A 6 -5.96 -17.78 10.02
CA VAL A 6 -5.15 -16.58 10.16
C VAL A 6 -4.25 -16.54 8.90
N PRO A 7 -4.31 -15.48 8.08
CA PRO A 7 -3.40 -15.38 6.94
C PRO A 7 -1.96 -15.29 7.47
N PRO A 8 -0.98 -15.95 6.81
CA PRO A 8 0.41 -15.81 7.15
C PRO A 8 0.88 -14.41 6.71
N HIS A 9 0.72 -13.40 7.58
CA HIS A 9 1.51 -12.18 7.44
C HIS A 9 2.92 -12.53 7.90
N ALA A 10 3.70 -13.06 6.95
CA ALA A 10 5.11 -13.34 7.08
C ALA A 10 5.83 -12.12 7.68
N GLU A 11 6.64 -12.41 8.70
CA GLU A 11 7.54 -11.48 9.39
C GLU A 11 8.52 -10.80 8.43
N ALA A 12 8.48 -9.46 8.41
CA ALA A 12 9.65 -8.60 8.26
C ALA A 12 9.36 -7.21 8.86
N PRO A 13 10.30 -6.56 9.55
CA PRO A 13 10.07 -5.28 10.20
C PRO A 13 10.05 -4.18 9.14
N ALA A 14 8.87 -3.76 8.68
CA ALA A 14 8.69 -2.51 7.94
C ALA A 14 7.94 -1.50 8.82
N PRO A 15 8.63 -0.78 9.73
CA PRO A 15 7.98 -0.02 10.80
C PRO A 15 7.33 1.32 10.37
N ALA A 16 6.88 1.49 9.13
CA ALA A 16 6.32 2.79 8.70
C ALA A 16 4.85 2.75 8.24
N LEU A 17 4.46 1.79 7.41
CA LEU A 17 3.16 1.83 6.72
C LEU A 17 2.14 0.89 7.36
N ALA A 18 0.92 1.39 7.57
CA ALA A 18 -0.19 0.56 8.01
C ALA A 18 -0.54 -0.51 6.95
N PRO A 19 -1.16 -1.64 7.31
CA PRO A 19 -1.46 -2.71 6.36
C PRO A 19 -2.25 -2.25 5.12
N ARG A 20 -3.22 -1.35 5.31
CA ARG A 20 -4.00 -0.73 4.22
C ARG A 20 -3.18 0.22 3.35
N GLU A 21 -2.20 0.91 3.94
CA GLU A 21 -1.29 1.79 3.21
C GLU A 21 -0.33 0.97 2.35
N GLN A 22 0.18 -0.15 2.87
CA GLN A 22 0.99 -1.10 2.10
C GLN A 22 0.20 -1.72 0.94
N GLU A 23 -1.05 -2.11 1.20
CA GLU A 23 -1.94 -2.65 0.16
C GLU A 23 -2.16 -1.64 -0.98
N ALA A 24 -2.43 -0.38 -0.64
CA ALA A 24 -2.54 0.69 -1.64
C ALA A 24 -1.22 0.87 -2.42
N LEU A 25 -0.08 0.87 -1.72
CA LEU A 25 1.25 1.05 -2.32
C LEU A 25 1.59 -0.10 -3.29
N ARG A 26 1.27 -1.35 -2.94
CA ARG A 26 1.43 -2.52 -3.82
C ARG A 26 0.70 -2.36 -5.15
N HIS A 27 -0.55 -1.90 -5.12
CA HIS A 27 -1.30 -1.65 -6.36
C HIS A 27 -0.64 -0.55 -7.22
N ILE A 28 -0.15 0.52 -6.60
CA ILE A 28 0.58 1.58 -7.33
C ILE A 28 1.89 1.04 -7.91
N ALA A 29 2.61 0.19 -7.17
CA ALA A 29 3.84 -0.45 -7.64
C ALA A 29 3.58 -1.37 -8.85
N ALA A 30 2.44 -2.05 -8.85
CA ALA A 30 1.96 -2.87 -9.97
C ALA A 30 1.46 -2.04 -11.18
N GLY A 31 1.55 -0.71 -11.14
CA GLY A 31 1.12 0.18 -12.21
C GLY A 31 -0.38 0.50 -12.21
N CYS A 32 -1.12 0.15 -11.16
CA CYS A 32 -2.53 0.53 -11.06
C CYS A 32 -2.69 2.04 -10.86
N THR A 33 -3.72 2.59 -11.49
CA THR A 33 -4.13 3.98 -11.22
C THR A 33 -4.86 4.09 -9.88
N TYR A 34 -4.97 5.29 -9.32
CA TYR A 34 -5.65 5.49 -8.03
C TYR A 34 -7.11 5.00 -8.05
N LEU A 35 -7.79 5.10 -9.20
CA LEU A 35 -9.15 4.59 -9.38
C LEU A 35 -9.19 3.05 -9.40
N GLN A 36 -8.20 2.42 -10.02
CA GLN A 36 -8.10 0.95 -10.04
C GLN A 36 -7.74 0.42 -8.65
N THR A 37 -6.79 1.05 -7.95
CA THR A 37 -6.47 0.74 -6.55
C THR A 37 -7.70 0.89 -5.66
N ALA A 38 -8.45 1.99 -5.82
CA ALA A 38 -9.67 2.23 -5.07
C ALA A 38 -10.71 1.12 -5.30
N ARG A 39 -10.95 0.75 -6.57
CA ARG A 39 -11.85 -0.35 -6.92
C ARG A 39 -11.37 -1.69 -6.36
N SER A 40 -10.08 -1.99 -6.46
CA SER A 40 -9.50 -3.23 -5.96
C SER A 40 -9.61 -3.35 -4.43
N MET A 41 -9.50 -2.23 -3.71
CA MET A 41 -9.60 -2.20 -2.25
C MET A 41 -11.03 -1.97 -1.73
N GLY A 42 -12.01 -1.75 -2.60
CA GLY A 42 -13.38 -1.39 -2.19
C GLY A 42 -13.49 0.00 -1.53
N LEU A 43 -12.63 0.93 -1.91
CA LEU A 43 -12.52 2.27 -1.35
C LEU A 43 -12.89 3.35 -2.37
N SER A 44 -13.05 4.59 -1.89
CA SER A 44 -13.11 5.77 -2.77
C SER A 44 -11.71 6.20 -3.21
N LYS A 45 -11.60 6.81 -4.39
CA LYS A 45 -10.37 7.48 -4.87
C LYS A 45 -9.84 8.46 -3.81
N HIS A 46 -10.73 9.16 -3.12
CA HIS A 46 -10.34 10.12 -2.08
C HIS A 46 -9.64 9.44 -0.89
N THR A 47 -10.09 8.25 -0.50
CA THR A 47 -9.46 7.46 0.57
C THR A 47 -8.08 6.96 0.15
N VAL A 48 -7.94 6.48 -1.08
CA VAL A 48 -6.64 6.07 -1.63
C VAL A 48 -5.67 7.25 -1.71
N ASP A 49 -6.15 8.41 -2.16
CA ASP A 49 -5.35 9.64 -2.18
C ASP A 49 -4.88 10.04 -0.77
N ALA A 50 -5.76 9.94 0.24
CA ALA A 50 -5.40 10.16 1.64
C ALA A 50 -4.33 9.17 2.13
N TYR A 51 -4.41 7.90 1.76
CA TYR A 51 -3.38 6.91 2.07
C TYR A 51 -2.05 7.26 1.39
N LEU A 52 -2.06 7.62 0.10
CA LEU A 52 -0.85 8.00 -0.62
C LEU A 52 -0.20 9.26 -0.03
N ARG A 53 -0.97 10.23 0.44
CA ARG A 53 -0.43 11.38 1.18
C ARG A 53 0.29 10.97 2.46
N ARG A 54 -0.28 10.06 3.25
CA ARG A 54 0.34 9.55 4.48
C ARG A 54 1.59 8.72 4.18
N ILE A 55 1.50 7.85 3.18
CA ILE A 55 2.63 7.04 2.70
C ILE A 55 3.79 7.95 2.27
N ARG A 56 3.51 8.99 1.49
CA ARG A 56 4.49 10.01 1.08
C ARG A 56 5.14 10.71 2.27
N ALA A 57 4.34 11.17 3.23
CA ALA A 57 4.85 11.81 4.44
C ALA A 57 5.74 10.89 5.27
N LYS A 58 5.40 9.59 5.33
CA LYS A 58 6.17 8.58 6.08
C LYS A 58 7.44 8.13 5.38
N LEU A 59 7.42 8.04 4.05
CA LEU A 59 8.53 7.56 3.23
C LEU A 59 9.41 8.69 2.66
N GLY A 60 9.01 9.95 2.84
CA GLY A 60 9.72 11.10 2.26
C GLY A 60 9.59 11.22 0.75
N ALA A 61 8.57 10.62 0.13
CA ALA A 61 8.35 10.66 -1.31
C ALA A 61 7.48 11.87 -1.69
N ASN A 62 7.82 12.57 -2.77
CA ASN A 62 7.05 13.72 -3.26
C ASN A 62 6.21 13.35 -4.49
N THR A 63 6.67 12.37 -5.27
CA THR A 63 6.04 11.94 -6.51
C THR A 63 5.55 10.50 -6.46
N THR A 64 4.62 10.15 -7.36
CA THR A 64 4.17 8.75 -7.52
C THR A 64 5.30 7.87 -8.05
N ALA A 65 6.19 8.40 -8.89
CA ALA A 65 7.36 7.67 -9.37
C ALA A 65 8.30 7.30 -8.22
N GLU A 66 8.54 8.21 -7.27
CA GLU A 66 9.29 7.89 -6.05
C GLU A 66 8.58 6.85 -5.18
N LEU A 67 7.26 6.92 -5.03
CA LEU A 67 6.50 5.88 -4.32
C LEU A 67 6.68 4.50 -4.96
N THR A 68 6.55 4.42 -6.29
CA THR A 68 6.77 3.16 -7.04
C THR A 68 8.20 2.66 -6.85
N ARG A 69 9.20 3.55 -6.95
CA ARG A 69 10.61 3.19 -6.72
C ARG A 69 10.85 2.68 -5.30
N LEU A 70 10.27 3.32 -4.30
CA LEU A 70 10.39 2.91 -2.90
C LEU A 70 9.66 1.58 -2.64
N ALA A 71 8.51 1.36 -3.26
CA ALA A 71 7.80 0.08 -3.18
C ALA A 71 8.67 -1.07 -3.72
N ILE A 72 9.29 -0.88 -4.89
CA ILE A 72 10.22 -1.84 -5.48
C ILE A 72 11.43 -2.05 -4.57
N ALA A 73 12.00 -0.99 -4.00
CA ALA A 73 13.14 -1.07 -3.07
C ALA A 73 12.79 -1.82 -1.76
N LEU A 74 11.52 -1.79 -1.36
CA LEU A 74 10.98 -2.51 -0.21
C LEU A 74 10.57 -3.96 -0.56
N GLY A 75 10.72 -4.39 -1.81
CA GLY A 75 10.36 -5.74 -2.26
C GLY A 75 8.85 -5.98 -2.38
N MET A 76 8.07 -4.91 -2.59
CA MET A 76 6.61 -4.98 -2.79
C MET A 76 6.21 -5.21 -4.23
#